data_AF-A0A846Z875-F1
#
_entry.id   AF-A0A846Z875-F1
#
_cell.length_a   1.000
_cell.length_b   1.000
_cell.length_c   1.000
_cell.angle_alpha   90.00
_cell.angle_beta   90.00
_cell.angle_gamma   90.00
#
_symmetry.space_group_name_H-M   'P 1'
#
loop_
_entity.id
_entity.type
_entity.pdbx_description
1 polymer ?
#
loop_
_entity_poly.entity_id
_entity_poly.type
_entity_poly.pdbx_seq_one_letter_code
_entity_poly.pdbx_strand_id
1 'polypeptide(L)'
;MTQRKIPTIMGTQHPDNANAPFWDASQQPFISAYRETNEAFENFSELNVDEYMWDWEGKHADAAVIDRLFSTEYDYFKDQQIGRDKFLTFRFPNIWEEKGYNLMQAMTAILSSEDFAHDLGFAQRPLFEAILPMAQRADQLLKMQVLFEKLANFKSVEFTRSDKNTPYIEIIPLFEDFDTQLHAPEILKEYLKLHEEHFGFRPKYMRVFLAGSDSALTAGFMSSITGNKLAIARLHEFAREENIEIYPISGTGSAIFRGGLSPHRIDRYVKEFPGVRTATVQSAFRYDFPIADVQKAIAELKEKLPNAEPLKISAADQQILAEVAEESAEFYAHTLDQLVPDMQPIFKAFPKRRDRRQHVGVLGYSRSVDGIELPRAINFTGAFYSIGVPPEFIGFGRALENLNADHLSAFVRNYPSMKEDFRELARFVNLDALEILKTQSAAWADVERDIMIVKDIFNLEIGPETREQQQHAEIALQVVQIKEGAPIAITALINRMAQLRHFLG
;
A
#
# COMPACT_ATOMS: atom_id res chain seq x y z
N MET A 1 22.50 1.59 16.80
CA MET A 1 21.48 0.93 17.65
C MET A 1 20.54 1.96 18.23
N THR A 2 19.34 2.03 17.65
CA THR A 2 18.21 2.77 18.21
C THR A 2 17.81 2.16 19.56
N GLN A 3 17.55 3.00 20.57
CA GLN A 3 17.01 2.53 21.87
C GLN A 3 15.51 2.19 21.79
N ARG A 4 14.88 2.38 20.61
CA ARG A 4 13.43 2.30 20.38
C ARG A 4 13.09 1.04 19.56
N LYS A 5 11.97 0.38 19.92
CA LYS A 5 11.33 -0.66 19.11
C LYS A 5 10.83 -0.09 17.78
N ILE A 6 11.28 -0.67 16.66
CA ILE A 6 10.72 -0.39 15.33
C ILE A 6 9.56 -1.36 15.06
N PRO A 7 8.36 -0.88 14.72
CA PRO A 7 7.24 -1.76 14.44
C PRO A 7 7.48 -2.58 13.17
N THR A 8 7.23 -3.89 13.25
CA THR A 8 7.37 -4.78 12.09
C THR A 8 6.08 -4.89 11.29
N ILE A 9 4.95 -4.70 11.95
CA ILE A 9 3.62 -4.90 11.36
C ILE A 9 2.80 -3.62 11.51
N MET A 10 2.38 -3.06 10.38
CA MET A 10 1.51 -1.89 10.31
C MET A 10 0.12 -2.30 9.80
N GLY A 11 -0.88 -2.30 10.67
CA GLY A 11 -2.28 -2.37 10.27
C GLY A 11 -2.69 -1.07 9.56
N THR A 12 -3.47 -1.17 8.48
CA THR A 12 -3.86 0.01 7.69
C THR A 12 -5.34 -0.03 7.33
N GLN A 13 -5.93 1.14 7.11
CA GLN A 13 -7.36 1.26 6.84
C GLN A 13 -7.73 1.18 5.35
N HIS A 14 -6.95 0.43 4.56
CA HIS A 14 -7.20 0.23 3.13
C HIS A 14 -8.55 -0.49 2.91
N PRO A 15 -9.34 -0.10 1.89
CA PRO A 15 -10.67 -0.68 1.61
C PRO A 15 -10.61 -1.95 0.75
N ASP A 16 -9.63 -2.83 0.97
CA ASP A 16 -9.32 -3.97 0.10
C ASP A 16 -9.96 -5.31 0.53
N ASN A 17 -10.68 -5.35 1.65
CA ASN A 17 -11.31 -6.58 2.14
C ASN A 17 -12.54 -7.02 1.34
N ALA A 18 -12.71 -8.32 1.13
CA ALA A 18 -13.92 -8.91 0.57
C ALA A 18 -14.99 -9.15 1.64
N ASN A 19 -14.59 -9.69 2.79
CA ASN A 19 -15.42 -10.17 3.88
C ASN A 19 -15.51 -9.18 5.04
N ALA A 20 -16.41 -9.45 5.98
CA ALA A 20 -16.54 -8.70 7.21
C ALA A 20 -15.36 -8.94 8.16
N PRO A 21 -14.95 -7.94 8.96
CA PRO A 21 -13.96 -8.14 10.01
C PRO A 21 -14.41 -9.18 11.04
N PHE A 22 -13.45 -9.89 11.63
CA PHE A 22 -13.71 -10.93 12.63
C PHE A 22 -14.44 -10.41 13.88
N TRP A 23 -14.24 -9.13 14.23
CA TRP A 23 -14.85 -8.45 15.37
C TRP A 23 -16.24 -7.88 15.03
N ASP A 24 -16.70 -7.97 13.78
CA ASP A 24 -18.02 -7.48 13.39
C ASP A 24 -19.12 -8.55 13.52
N ALA A 25 -19.85 -8.52 14.64
CA ALA A 25 -21.02 -9.37 14.86
C ALA A 25 -22.14 -9.18 13.82
N SER A 26 -22.21 -8.02 13.16
CA SER A 26 -23.21 -7.74 12.11
C SER A 26 -22.80 -8.23 10.72
N GLN A 27 -21.59 -8.80 10.61
CA GLN A 27 -21.04 -9.38 9.38
C GLN A 27 -21.09 -8.42 8.18
N GLN A 28 -20.78 -7.14 8.41
CA GLN A 28 -20.71 -6.13 7.35
C GLN A 28 -19.26 -5.96 6.86
N PRO A 29 -19.00 -6.14 5.55
CA PRO A 29 -17.68 -5.82 4.98
C PRO A 29 -17.32 -4.33 5.07
N PHE A 30 -18.31 -3.45 5.21
CA PHE A 30 -18.09 -2.02 5.29
C PHE A 30 -17.72 -1.58 6.72
N ILE A 31 -16.56 -0.94 6.86
CA ILE A 31 -16.09 -0.38 8.12
C ILE A 31 -16.26 1.14 8.06
N SER A 32 -17.21 1.66 8.83
CA SER A 32 -17.43 3.11 8.92
C SER A 32 -16.39 3.78 9.81
N ALA A 33 -16.20 5.10 9.64
CA ALA A 33 -15.28 5.91 10.44
C ALA A 33 -15.50 5.74 11.97
N TYR A 34 -16.75 5.59 12.40
CA TYR A 34 -17.12 5.40 13.81
C TYR A 34 -16.65 4.07 14.41
N ARG A 35 -16.30 3.09 13.57
CA ARG A 35 -15.84 1.76 13.99
C ARG A 35 -14.33 1.60 13.90
N GLU A 36 -13.62 2.57 13.33
CA GLU A 36 -12.17 2.47 13.09
C GLU A 36 -11.35 2.51 14.38
N THR A 37 -11.85 3.16 15.44
CA THR A 37 -11.21 3.11 16.76
C THR A 37 -11.27 1.70 17.36
N ASN A 38 -12.43 1.05 17.30
CA ASN A 38 -12.58 -0.35 17.72
C ASN A 38 -11.69 -1.25 16.86
N GLU A 39 -11.70 -1.04 15.55
CA GLU A 39 -10.83 -1.78 14.64
C GLU A 39 -9.35 -1.67 15.04
N ALA A 40 -8.86 -0.45 15.33
CA ALA A 40 -7.48 -0.23 15.75
C ALA A 40 -7.16 -1.02 17.03
N PHE A 41 -8.07 -0.99 18.02
CA PHE A 41 -7.91 -1.78 19.24
C PHE A 41 -7.84 -3.29 18.96
N GLU A 42 -8.80 -3.84 18.22
CA GLU A 42 -8.86 -5.28 17.85
C GLU A 42 -7.61 -5.73 17.10
N ASN A 43 -7.01 -4.83 16.31
CA ASN A 43 -5.74 -5.11 15.65
C ASN A 43 -4.57 -5.19 16.64
N PHE A 44 -4.55 -4.32 17.65
CA PHE A 44 -3.53 -4.36 18.68
C PHE A 44 -3.70 -5.58 19.61
N SER A 45 -4.90 -5.83 20.11
CA SER A 45 -5.19 -6.84 21.13
C SER A 45 -5.27 -8.25 20.54
N GLU A 46 -6.08 -8.47 19.51
CA GLU A 46 -6.35 -9.81 18.98
C GLU A 46 -5.33 -10.23 17.92
N LEU A 47 -4.92 -9.33 17.03
CA LEU A 47 -3.96 -9.65 15.97
C LEU A 47 -2.49 -9.42 16.36
N ASN A 48 -2.23 -8.75 17.49
CA ASN A 48 -0.89 -8.36 17.92
C ASN A 48 -0.10 -7.54 16.86
N VAL A 49 -0.80 -6.67 16.14
CA VAL A 49 -0.20 -5.64 15.28
C VAL A 49 0.67 -4.71 16.13
N ASP A 50 1.80 -4.24 15.60
CA ASP A 50 2.69 -3.32 16.32
C ASP A 50 2.29 -1.86 16.12
N GLU A 51 1.83 -1.51 14.91
CA GLU A 51 1.53 -0.15 14.51
C GLU A 51 0.21 -0.06 13.75
N TYR A 52 -0.56 1.01 13.95
CA TYR A 52 -1.78 1.27 13.18
C TYR A 52 -1.68 2.60 12.44
N MET A 53 -1.84 2.57 11.12
CA MET A 53 -1.88 3.79 10.30
C MET A 53 -3.27 4.41 10.34
N TRP A 54 -3.35 5.69 10.71
CA TRP A 54 -4.59 6.46 10.78
C TRP A 54 -4.66 7.48 9.64
N ASP A 55 -5.62 7.30 8.73
CA ASP A 55 -5.65 7.99 7.44
C ASP A 55 -6.36 9.34 7.51
N TRP A 56 -5.59 10.44 7.61
CA TRP A 56 -6.12 11.80 7.51
C TRP A 56 -6.16 12.35 6.08
N GLU A 57 -5.51 11.70 5.12
CA GLU A 57 -5.48 12.07 3.69
C GLU A 57 -6.80 11.66 3.03
N GLY A 58 -7.13 10.37 3.10
CA GLY A 58 -8.20 9.78 2.31
C GLY A 58 -9.58 9.80 2.96
N LYS A 59 -9.71 10.29 4.20
CA LYS A 59 -10.91 10.09 5.03
C LYS A 59 -11.29 11.27 5.93
N HIS A 60 -12.44 11.16 6.57
CA HIS A 60 -12.80 11.98 7.72
C HIS A 60 -12.31 11.30 9.00
N ALA A 61 -11.01 11.40 9.26
CA ALA A 61 -10.37 10.80 10.43
C ALA A 61 -10.96 11.35 11.75
N ASP A 62 -11.10 10.48 12.75
CA ASP A 62 -11.46 10.90 14.10
C ASP A 62 -10.24 11.56 14.78
N ALA A 63 -10.40 12.81 15.20
CA ALA A 63 -9.38 13.57 15.91
C ALA A 63 -9.16 13.07 17.35
N ALA A 64 -10.16 12.40 17.93
CA ALA A 64 -10.17 11.92 19.31
C ALA A 64 -9.73 10.45 19.42
N VAL A 65 -8.96 9.94 18.45
CA VAL A 65 -8.59 8.51 18.41
C VAL A 65 -7.83 8.06 19.66
N ILE A 66 -6.85 8.83 20.12
CA ILE A 66 -6.10 8.51 21.35
C ILE A 66 -7.01 8.66 22.58
N ASP A 67 -7.78 9.74 22.65
CA ASP A 67 -8.71 9.99 23.76
C ASP A 67 -9.66 8.80 23.95
N ARG A 68 -10.25 8.31 22.85
CA ARG A 68 -11.14 7.15 22.88
C ARG A 68 -10.40 5.89 23.27
N LEU A 69 -9.27 5.57 22.63
CA LEU A 69 -8.50 4.35 22.93
C LEU A 69 -8.08 4.29 24.40
N PHE A 70 -7.55 5.39 24.95
CA PHE A 70 -7.16 5.45 26.35
C PHE A 70 -8.35 5.50 27.31
N SER A 71 -9.48 6.08 26.93
CA SER A 71 -10.66 6.13 27.80
C SER A 71 -11.43 4.80 27.85
N THR A 72 -11.49 4.06 26.74
CA THR A 72 -12.22 2.80 26.67
C THR A 72 -11.35 1.60 27.02
N GLU A 73 -10.08 1.61 26.61
CA GLU A 73 -9.15 0.47 26.73
C GLU A 73 -7.93 0.80 27.61
N TYR A 74 -8.12 1.61 28.64
CA TYR A 74 -7.05 2.10 29.52
C TYR A 74 -6.16 0.99 30.06
N ASP A 75 -6.76 -0.08 30.60
CA ASP A 75 -6.02 -1.17 31.25
C ASP A 75 -5.06 -1.86 30.27
N TYR A 76 -5.48 -2.06 29.01
CA TYR A 76 -4.61 -2.62 27.98
C TYR A 76 -3.45 -1.68 27.66
N PHE A 77 -3.74 -0.40 27.41
CA PHE A 77 -2.71 0.56 26.99
C PHE A 77 -1.81 1.04 28.12
N LYS A 78 -2.20 0.85 29.38
CA LYS A 78 -1.31 1.04 30.54
C LYS A 78 -0.10 0.11 30.47
N ASP A 79 -0.33 -1.14 30.07
CA ASP A 79 0.69 -2.17 29.93
C ASP A 79 1.35 -2.15 28.54
N GLN A 80 0.55 -2.01 27.48
CA GLN A 80 0.97 -1.96 26.07
C GLN A 80 0.92 -0.52 25.55
N GLN A 81 1.85 0.33 25.99
CA GLN A 81 1.75 1.77 25.77
C GLN A 81 1.86 2.15 24.29
N ILE A 82 0.89 2.93 23.81
CA ILE A 82 1.01 3.63 22.53
C ILE A 82 2.14 4.64 22.66
N GLY A 83 3.09 4.58 21.75
CA GLY A 83 4.30 5.39 21.76
C GLY A 83 5.56 4.63 22.19
N ARG A 84 5.41 3.46 22.82
CA ARG A 84 6.51 2.63 23.35
C ARG A 84 6.46 1.19 22.84
N ASP A 85 5.34 0.51 23.08
CA ASP A 85 5.16 -0.93 22.77
C ASP A 85 4.33 -1.12 21.50
N LYS A 86 3.31 -0.27 21.36
CA LYS A 86 2.41 -0.14 20.22
C LYS A 86 2.56 1.25 19.62
N PHE A 87 2.21 1.43 18.35
CA PHE A 87 2.37 2.68 17.64
C PHE A 87 1.10 3.04 16.88
N LEU A 88 0.79 4.32 16.80
CA LEU A 88 -0.27 4.82 15.94
C LEU A 88 0.33 5.98 15.14
N THR A 89 0.20 5.94 13.83
CA THR A 89 0.94 6.83 12.92
C THR A 89 -0.03 7.48 11.95
N PHE A 90 -0.08 8.81 11.97
CA PHE A 90 -0.99 9.56 11.11
C PHE A 90 -0.42 9.61 9.69
N ARG A 91 -1.24 9.28 8.68
CA ARG A 91 -0.98 9.63 7.27
C ARG A 91 -1.55 11.02 7.04
N PHE A 92 -0.67 12.01 6.93
CA PHE A 92 -1.07 13.40 6.82
C PHE A 92 -1.68 13.75 5.46
N PRO A 93 -2.54 14.78 5.43
CA PRO A 93 -2.83 15.54 4.22
C PRO A 93 -1.55 16.09 3.59
N ASN A 94 -1.39 15.97 2.27
CA ASN A 94 -0.30 16.61 1.54
C ASN A 94 -0.78 17.96 0.99
N ILE A 95 -0.30 19.07 1.56
CA ILE A 95 -0.74 20.43 1.21
C ILE A 95 -0.32 20.93 -0.19
N TRP A 96 0.61 20.23 -0.84
CA TRP A 96 0.98 20.52 -2.23
C TRP A 96 0.01 19.87 -3.21
N GLU A 97 -0.63 18.79 -2.76
CA GLU A 97 -1.68 18.12 -3.49
C GLU A 97 -3.03 18.74 -3.08
N GLU A 98 -3.51 18.52 -1.87
CA GLU A 98 -4.83 19.02 -1.46
C GLU A 98 -4.80 20.40 -0.79
N LYS A 99 -5.99 21.02 -0.64
CA LYS A 99 -6.16 22.37 -0.07
C LYS A 99 -5.79 22.50 1.43
N GLY A 100 -5.25 21.46 2.06
CA GLY A 100 -4.62 21.50 3.37
C GLY A 100 -5.54 21.70 4.58
N TYR A 101 -6.87 21.70 4.40
CA TYR A 101 -7.84 22.04 5.45
C TYR A 101 -7.71 21.20 6.73
N ASN A 102 -7.31 19.93 6.62
CA ASN A 102 -7.24 19.02 7.76
C ASN A 102 -5.84 18.93 8.37
N LEU A 103 -4.80 19.51 7.76
CA LEU A 103 -3.44 19.31 8.25
C LEU A 103 -3.26 19.88 9.67
N MET A 104 -3.74 21.11 9.88
CA MET A 104 -3.71 21.74 11.20
C MET A 104 -4.47 20.92 12.24
N GLN A 105 -5.62 20.34 11.86
CA GLN A 105 -6.40 19.47 12.75
C GLN A 105 -5.63 18.20 13.13
N ALA A 106 -5.00 17.54 12.16
CA ALA A 106 -4.17 16.35 12.41
C ALA A 106 -2.99 16.65 13.34
N MET A 107 -2.27 17.75 13.09
CA MET A 107 -1.16 18.16 13.95
C MET A 107 -1.63 18.55 15.36
N THR A 108 -2.80 19.21 15.47
CA THR A 108 -3.38 19.58 16.77
C THR A 108 -3.81 18.34 17.54
N ALA A 109 -4.41 17.35 16.87
CA ALA A 109 -4.78 16.08 17.48
C ALA A 109 -3.56 15.34 18.06
N ILE A 110 -2.40 15.37 17.40
CA ILE A 110 -1.14 14.84 17.96
C ILE A 110 -0.76 15.56 19.26
N LEU A 111 -0.81 16.90 19.27
CA LEU A 111 -0.44 17.68 20.45
C LEU A 111 -1.43 17.53 21.60
N SER A 112 -2.73 17.47 21.33
CA SER A 112 -3.74 17.20 22.36
C SER A 112 -3.62 15.78 22.91
N SER A 113 -3.23 14.81 22.07
CA SER A 113 -2.97 13.43 22.52
C SER A 113 -1.76 13.36 23.46
N GLU A 114 -0.74 14.20 23.26
CA GLU A 114 0.39 14.32 24.18
C GLU A 114 -0.05 14.86 25.54
N ASP A 115 -0.87 15.92 25.57
CA ASP A 115 -1.43 16.45 26.83
C ASP A 115 -2.23 15.39 27.58
N PHE A 116 -3.15 14.72 26.88
CA PHE A 116 -4.02 13.73 27.51
C PHE A 116 -3.22 12.52 28.03
N ALA A 117 -2.20 12.07 27.29
CA ALA A 117 -1.31 11.02 27.76
C ALA A 117 -0.58 11.43 29.04
N HIS A 118 -0.10 12.67 29.12
CA HIS A 118 0.55 13.20 30.31
C HIS A 118 -0.40 13.27 31.51
N ASP A 119 -1.63 13.77 31.33
CA ASP A 119 -2.66 13.83 32.38
C ASP A 119 -3.00 12.44 32.94
N LEU A 120 -2.92 11.39 32.10
CA LEU A 120 -3.10 9.99 32.49
C LEU A 120 -1.83 9.34 33.10
N GLY A 121 -0.72 10.07 33.17
CA GLY A 121 0.54 9.63 33.76
C GLY A 121 1.42 8.77 32.84
N PHE A 122 1.21 8.81 31.52
CA PHE A 122 2.09 8.15 30.57
C PHE A 122 3.40 8.94 30.41
N ALA A 123 4.53 8.23 30.39
CA ALA A 123 5.86 8.85 30.32
C ALA A 123 6.27 9.23 28.88
N GLN A 124 5.61 8.68 27.87
CA GLN A 124 5.94 8.85 26.46
C GLN A 124 4.75 9.46 25.73
N ARG A 125 5.02 10.33 24.75
CA ARG A 125 3.97 10.83 23.85
C ARG A 125 3.45 9.71 22.95
N PRO A 126 2.14 9.60 22.73
CA PRO A 126 1.57 8.49 21.98
C PRO A 126 1.80 8.59 20.48
N LEU A 127 1.85 9.82 19.95
CA LEU A 127 1.95 10.12 18.52
C LEU A 127 3.18 10.99 18.26
N PHE A 128 4.05 10.55 17.35
CA PHE A 128 5.34 11.20 17.18
C PHE A 128 6.01 11.02 15.82
N GLU A 129 5.48 10.11 15.02
CA GLU A 129 5.77 9.94 13.60
C GLU A 129 4.53 10.30 12.79
N ALA A 130 4.73 10.85 11.60
CA ALA A 130 3.67 11.05 10.62
C ALA A 130 4.17 10.72 9.21
N ILE A 131 3.29 10.13 8.40
CA ILE A 131 3.56 9.79 7.00
C ILE A 131 3.14 10.97 6.11
N LEU A 132 4.03 11.43 5.24
CA LEU A 132 3.71 12.38 4.18
C LEU A 132 3.50 11.60 2.86
N PRO A 133 2.25 11.43 2.38
CA PRO A 133 1.96 10.80 1.09
C PRO A 133 2.41 11.68 -0.08
N MET A 134 2.60 11.07 -1.25
CA MET A 134 3.00 11.76 -2.49
C MET A 134 4.22 12.68 -2.25
N ALA A 135 5.20 12.21 -1.47
CA ALA A 135 6.41 12.96 -1.20
C ALA A 135 7.30 12.95 -2.45
N GLN A 136 7.78 14.12 -2.87
CA GLN A 136 8.62 14.26 -4.08
C GLN A 136 9.93 14.99 -3.81
N ARG A 137 10.01 15.80 -2.74
CA ARG A 137 11.17 16.67 -2.50
C ARG A 137 11.50 16.80 -1.01
N ALA A 138 12.77 17.07 -0.73
CA ALA A 138 13.30 17.23 0.62
C ALA A 138 12.67 18.41 1.39
N ASP A 139 12.40 19.52 0.70
CA ASP A 139 11.80 20.72 1.30
C ASP A 139 10.39 20.45 1.83
N GLN A 140 9.64 19.53 1.22
CA GLN A 140 8.31 19.16 1.68
C GLN A 140 8.38 18.50 3.07
N LEU A 141 9.32 17.58 3.27
CA LEU A 141 9.51 16.88 4.54
C LEU A 141 9.89 17.84 5.66
N LEU A 142 10.88 18.70 5.43
CA LEU A 142 11.28 19.72 6.41
C LEU A 142 10.12 20.68 6.71
N LYS A 143 9.40 21.13 5.67
CA LYS A 143 8.30 22.08 5.83
C LYS A 143 7.20 21.53 6.75
N MET A 144 6.88 20.24 6.67
CA MET A 144 5.91 19.61 7.57
C MET A 144 6.39 19.63 9.03
N GLN A 145 7.67 19.36 9.29
CA GLN A 145 8.25 19.44 10.63
C GLN A 145 8.24 20.87 11.18
N VAL A 146 8.60 21.86 10.35
CA VAL A 146 8.60 23.27 10.75
C VAL A 146 7.19 23.79 11.05
N LEU A 147 6.17 23.34 10.30
CA LEU A 147 4.77 23.67 10.59
C LEU A 147 4.33 23.07 11.94
N PHE A 148 4.68 21.81 12.20
CA PHE A 148 4.40 21.16 13.48
C PHE A 148 5.09 21.87 14.65
N GLU A 149 6.39 22.17 14.53
CA GLU A 149 7.18 22.91 15.53
C GLU A 149 6.52 24.24 15.88
N LYS A 150 6.14 25.04 14.87
CA LYS A 150 5.47 26.33 15.07
C LYS A 150 4.14 26.18 15.80
N LEU A 151 3.34 25.18 15.42
CA LEU A 151 2.05 24.92 16.05
C LEU A 151 2.21 24.44 17.50
N ALA A 152 3.15 23.54 17.76
CA ALA A 152 3.45 23.04 19.10
C ALA A 152 3.89 24.16 20.04
N ASN A 153 4.78 25.04 19.58
CA ASN A 153 5.21 26.21 20.33
C ASN A 153 4.06 27.18 20.58
N PHE A 154 3.25 27.48 19.56
CA PHE A 154 2.06 28.34 19.71
C PHE A 154 1.06 27.78 20.73
N LYS A 155 0.71 26.49 20.61
CA LYS A 155 -0.20 25.82 21.55
C LYS A 155 0.35 25.82 22.98
N SER A 156 1.64 25.56 23.14
CA SER A 156 2.31 25.55 24.44
C SER A 156 2.30 26.91 25.13
N VAL A 157 2.37 28.01 24.36
CA VAL A 157 2.35 29.38 24.91
C VAL A 157 0.93 29.87 25.21
N GLU A 158 -0.02 29.63 24.31
CA GLU A 158 -1.34 30.27 24.36
C GLU A 158 -2.40 29.42 25.06
N PHE A 159 -2.32 28.08 24.97
CA PHE A 159 -3.39 27.18 25.40
C PHE A 159 -3.00 26.25 26.54
N THR A 160 -1.69 26.05 26.78
CA THR A 160 -1.20 25.06 27.75
C THR A 160 -0.74 25.77 29.02
N ARG A 161 -1.33 25.41 30.17
CA ARG A 161 -0.97 26.00 31.48
C ARG A 161 0.08 25.20 32.26
N SER A 162 0.33 23.96 31.84
CA SER A 162 1.21 22.98 32.48
C SER A 162 2.45 22.70 31.62
N ASP A 163 2.64 21.45 31.19
CA ASP A 163 3.82 20.96 30.48
C ASP A 163 3.78 21.34 29.00
N LYS A 164 4.93 21.76 28.48
CA LYS A 164 5.05 22.16 27.08
C LYS A 164 5.02 20.93 26.18
N ASN A 165 4.34 21.04 25.04
CA ASN A 165 4.37 20.00 24.02
C ASN A 165 5.76 19.87 23.41
N THR A 166 6.11 18.66 22.98
CA THR A 166 7.35 18.39 22.26
C THR A 166 7.28 19.01 20.85
N PRO A 167 8.11 20.03 20.52
CA PRO A 167 8.00 20.77 19.26
C PRO A 167 8.75 20.09 18.11
N TYR A 168 8.69 18.77 18.04
CA TYR A 168 9.37 17.96 17.03
C TYR A 168 8.48 16.81 16.58
N ILE A 169 8.48 16.45 15.31
CA ILE A 169 7.79 15.28 14.77
C ILE A 169 8.69 14.61 13.74
N GLU A 170 8.73 13.28 13.72
CA GLU A 170 9.45 12.53 12.70
C GLU A 170 8.54 12.37 11.47
N ILE A 171 9.07 12.68 10.28
CA ILE A 171 8.32 12.53 9.03
C ILE A 171 8.82 11.31 8.27
N ILE A 172 7.87 10.44 7.91
CA ILE A 172 8.06 9.26 7.08
C ILE A 172 7.63 9.64 5.65
N PRO A 173 8.56 9.84 4.69
CA PRO A 173 8.17 10.05 3.30
C PRO A 173 7.50 8.79 2.75
N LEU A 174 6.37 8.96 2.06
CA LEU A 174 5.75 7.92 1.23
C LEU A 174 5.96 8.27 -0.24
N PHE A 175 6.84 7.50 -0.90
CA PHE A 175 7.15 7.58 -2.33
C PHE A 175 6.24 6.63 -3.12
N GLU A 176 5.44 7.18 -4.03
CA GLU A 176 4.31 6.47 -4.65
C GLU A 176 4.55 6.07 -6.11
N ASP A 177 5.30 6.85 -6.86
CA ASP A 177 5.66 6.60 -8.25
C ASP A 177 7.08 6.04 -8.40
N PHE A 178 7.36 5.45 -9.56
CA PHE A 178 8.65 4.80 -9.83
C PHE A 178 9.84 5.78 -9.75
N ASP A 179 9.70 6.98 -10.31
CA ASP A 179 10.81 7.94 -10.40
C ASP A 179 11.23 8.43 -9.01
N THR A 180 10.26 8.78 -8.17
CA THR A 180 10.56 9.20 -6.79
C THR A 180 11.08 8.06 -5.93
N GLN A 181 10.64 6.82 -6.15
CA GLN A 181 11.19 5.65 -5.48
C GLN A 181 12.64 5.37 -5.89
N LEU A 182 12.95 5.49 -7.18
CA LEU A 182 14.30 5.31 -7.71
C LEU A 182 15.25 6.38 -7.14
N HIS A 183 14.81 7.63 -7.09
CA HIS A 183 15.60 8.78 -6.61
C HIS A 183 15.42 9.10 -5.12
N ALA A 184 14.85 8.17 -4.34
CA ALA A 184 14.67 8.35 -2.91
C ALA A 184 15.98 8.68 -2.17
N PRO A 185 17.14 8.01 -2.42
CA PRO A 185 18.41 8.37 -1.79
C PRO A 185 18.79 9.85 -1.91
N GLU A 186 18.62 10.42 -3.10
CA GLU A 186 18.99 11.80 -3.40
C GLU A 186 18.09 12.77 -2.62
N ILE A 187 16.78 12.52 -2.63
CA ILE A 187 15.79 13.30 -1.85
C ILE A 187 16.12 13.25 -0.35
N LEU A 188 16.42 12.06 0.16
CA LEU A 188 16.72 11.86 1.58
C LEU A 188 18.04 12.49 1.99
N LYS A 189 19.06 12.48 1.13
CA LYS A 189 20.35 13.14 1.38
C LYS A 189 20.20 14.65 1.51
N GLU A 190 19.42 15.27 0.63
CA GLU A 190 19.08 16.68 0.74
C GLU A 190 18.27 16.96 2.00
N TYR A 191 17.30 16.10 2.34
CA TYR A 191 16.51 16.23 3.56
C TYR A 191 17.38 16.18 4.82
N LEU A 192 18.34 15.25 4.92
CA LEU A 192 19.23 15.16 6.08
C LEU A 192 20.05 16.43 6.27
N LYS A 193 20.52 17.05 5.18
CA LYS A 193 21.21 18.35 5.22
C LYS A 193 20.29 19.45 5.74
N LEU A 194 19.11 19.59 5.15
CA LEU A 194 18.11 20.60 5.55
C LEU A 194 17.67 20.43 7.01
N HIS A 195 17.49 19.18 7.45
CA HIS A 195 17.15 18.83 8.83
C HIS A 195 18.25 19.24 9.80
N GLU A 196 19.51 18.90 9.50
CA GLU A 196 20.65 19.25 10.36
C GLU A 196 20.87 20.76 10.45
N GLU A 197 20.69 21.49 9.35
CA GLU A 197 20.74 22.96 9.33
C GLU A 197 19.64 23.60 10.20
N HIS A 198 18.42 23.07 10.20
CA HIS A 198 17.29 23.62 10.96
C HIS A 198 17.30 23.20 12.44
N PHE A 199 17.49 21.92 12.72
CA PHE A 199 17.37 21.35 14.07
C PHE A 199 18.71 21.23 14.82
N GLY A 200 19.85 21.43 14.14
CA GLY A 200 21.18 21.32 14.74
C GLY A 200 21.60 19.88 15.08
N PHE A 201 20.88 18.88 14.57
CA PHE A 201 21.25 17.48 14.70
C PHE A 201 20.84 16.66 13.47
N ARG A 202 21.58 15.58 13.27
CA ARG A 202 21.31 14.59 12.23
C ARG A 202 20.48 13.43 12.79
N PRO A 203 19.37 13.03 12.13
CA PRO A 203 18.61 11.85 12.52
C PRO A 203 19.48 10.58 12.59
N LYS A 204 19.30 9.78 13.65
CA LYS A 204 20.04 8.50 13.80
C LYS A 204 19.49 7.39 12.90
N TYR A 205 18.23 7.52 12.51
CA TYR A 205 17.58 6.62 11.58
C TYR A 205 16.53 7.35 10.76
N MET A 206 16.09 6.72 9.68
CA MET A 206 14.91 7.11 8.92
C MET A 206 13.99 5.92 8.66
N ARG A 207 12.69 6.14 8.73
CA ARG A 207 11.68 5.25 8.16
C ARG A 207 11.24 5.83 6.83
N VAL A 208 11.12 4.99 5.81
CA VAL A 208 10.78 5.40 4.45
C VAL A 208 9.72 4.47 3.91
N PHE A 209 8.62 5.00 3.40
CA PHE A 209 7.47 4.22 2.96
C PHE A 209 7.46 4.16 1.42
N LEU A 210 7.47 2.95 0.87
CA LEU A 210 7.38 2.67 -0.55
C LEU A 210 5.99 2.11 -0.90
N ALA A 211 5.28 2.73 -1.84
CA ALA A 211 4.02 2.20 -2.34
C ALA A 211 4.23 1.11 -3.40
N GLY A 212 3.58 -0.05 -3.24
CA GLY A 212 3.52 -1.07 -4.28
C GLY A 212 2.30 -0.92 -5.20
N SER A 213 1.19 -0.42 -4.66
CA SER A 213 -0.10 -0.39 -5.37
C SER A 213 -0.18 0.71 -6.43
N ASP A 214 0.17 1.95 -6.07
CA ASP A 214 0.02 3.09 -6.97
C ASP A 214 1.00 2.96 -8.14
N SER A 215 2.30 2.73 -7.90
CA SER A 215 3.29 2.44 -8.95
C SER A 215 2.83 1.38 -9.97
N ALA A 216 2.19 0.29 -9.53
CA ALA A 216 1.67 -0.74 -10.43
C ALA A 216 0.51 -0.23 -11.29
N LEU A 217 -0.41 0.54 -10.71
CA LEU A 217 -1.47 1.22 -11.46
C LEU A 217 -0.88 2.21 -12.48
N THR A 218 0.24 2.86 -12.16
CA THR A 218 0.83 3.90 -13.01
C THR A 218 1.63 3.36 -14.18
N ALA A 219 2.40 2.30 -13.94
CA ALA A 219 3.50 1.87 -14.80
C ALA A 219 3.48 0.35 -15.07
N GLY A 220 2.44 -0.35 -14.62
CA GLY A 220 2.31 -1.79 -14.77
C GLY A 220 3.08 -2.58 -13.72
N PHE A 221 2.79 -3.88 -13.68
CA PHE A 221 3.30 -4.77 -12.65
C PHE A 221 4.82 -4.96 -12.72
N MET A 222 5.38 -5.13 -13.92
CA MET A 222 6.82 -5.34 -14.14
C MET A 222 7.65 -4.14 -13.65
N SER A 223 7.21 -2.92 -13.97
CA SER A 223 7.84 -1.68 -13.52
C SER A 223 7.77 -1.55 -11.99
N SER A 224 6.59 -1.76 -11.39
CA SER A 224 6.39 -1.63 -9.94
C SER A 224 7.20 -2.63 -9.11
N ILE A 225 7.21 -3.92 -9.48
CA ILE A 225 7.97 -4.93 -8.73
C ILE A 225 9.48 -4.64 -8.80
N THR A 226 9.96 -4.16 -9.96
CA THR A 226 11.37 -3.80 -10.18
C THR A 226 11.75 -2.55 -9.41
N GLY A 227 10.94 -1.49 -9.50
CA GLY A 227 11.16 -0.22 -8.81
C GLY A 227 11.22 -0.37 -7.30
N ASN A 228 10.30 -1.13 -6.70
CA ASN A 228 10.32 -1.38 -5.26
C ASN A 228 11.60 -2.09 -4.81
N LYS A 229 12.11 -3.05 -5.59
CA LYS A 229 13.37 -3.77 -5.28
C LYS A 229 14.58 -2.85 -5.37
N LEU A 230 14.65 -2.04 -6.43
CA LEU A 230 15.69 -1.04 -6.61
C LEU A 230 15.69 -0.03 -5.47
N ALA A 231 14.52 0.50 -5.12
CA ALA A 231 14.37 1.46 -4.04
C ALA A 231 14.86 0.87 -2.71
N ILE A 232 14.44 -0.36 -2.36
CA ILE A 232 14.92 -1.01 -1.11
C ILE A 232 16.45 -1.14 -1.11
N ALA A 233 17.05 -1.66 -2.19
CA ALA A 233 18.49 -1.84 -2.28
C ALA A 233 19.25 -0.50 -2.12
N ARG A 234 18.81 0.53 -2.85
CA ARG A 234 19.40 1.87 -2.83
C ARG A 234 19.22 2.59 -1.51
N LEU A 235 18.09 2.43 -0.81
CA LEU A 235 17.88 2.97 0.54
C LEU A 235 18.90 2.39 1.55
N HIS A 236 19.19 1.10 1.46
CA HIS A 236 20.21 0.46 2.31
C HIS A 236 21.64 0.89 1.94
N GLU A 237 21.92 1.18 0.66
CA GLU A 237 23.17 1.80 0.22
C GLU A 237 23.34 3.21 0.80
N PHE A 238 22.33 4.05 0.63
CA PHE A 238 22.24 5.39 1.21
C PHE A 238 22.49 5.40 2.72
N ALA A 239 21.85 4.49 3.46
CA ALA A 239 22.02 4.40 4.91
C ALA A 239 23.48 4.14 5.33
N ARG A 240 24.21 3.31 4.56
CA ARG A 240 25.64 3.05 4.79
C ARG A 240 26.49 4.27 4.47
N GLU A 241 26.20 4.96 3.37
CA GLU A 241 26.93 6.17 2.95
C GLU A 241 26.76 7.32 3.96
N GLU A 242 25.54 7.51 4.45
CA GLU A 242 25.19 8.60 5.35
C GLU A 242 25.36 8.23 6.84
N ASN A 243 25.81 7.00 7.15
CA ASN A 243 26.03 6.46 8.48
C ASN A 243 24.81 6.62 9.42
N ILE A 244 23.64 6.27 8.90
CA ILE A 244 22.36 6.22 9.65
C ILE A 244 21.73 4.83 9.51
N GLU A 245 20.73 4.52 10.33
CA GLU A 245 19.92 3.31 10.13
C GLU A 245 18.70 3.61 9.25
N ILE A 246 18.24 2.63 8.47
CA ILE A 246 17.06 2.80 7.63
C ILE A 246 16.07 1.65 7.82
N TYR A 247 14.80 2.01 7.85
CA TYR A 247 13.70 1.11 8.12
C TYR A 247 12.61 1.26 7.05
N PRO A 248 12.81 0.65 5.86
CA PRO A 248 11.82 0.70 4.80
C PRO A 248 10.49 0.06 5.21
N ILE A 249 9.40 0.74 4.90
CA ILE A 249 8.01 0.30 5.04
C ILE A 249 7.52 -0.05 3.64
N SER A 250 6.90 -1.21 3.46
CA SER A 250 6.39 -1.66 2.17
C SER A 250 4.86 -1.69 2.18
N GLY A 251 4.27 -0.87 1.31
CA GLY A 251 2.83 -0.68 1.15
C GLY A 251 2.24 -1.60 0.12
N THR A 252 1.88 -2.80 0.55
CA THR A 252 1.43 -3.86 -0.35
C THR A 252 0.07 -4.42 0.06
N GLY A 253 -0.77 -4.67 -0.94
CA GLY A 253 -2.04 -5.37 -0.79
C GLY A 253 -1.89 -6.89 -0.98
N SER A 254 -2.98 -7.62 -0.75
CA SER A 254 -3.00 -9.07 -0.94
C SER A 254 -2.82 -9.51 -2.39
N ALA A 255 -3.37 -8.76 -3.36
CA ALA A 255 -3.19 -9.07 -4.79
C ALA A 255 -1.72 -8.91 -5.22
N ILE A 256 -1.22 -9.79 -6.10
CA ILE A 256 0.17 -9.76 -6.58
C ILE A 256 0.47 -8.44 -7.29
N PHE A 257 -0.46 -7.93 -8.10
CA PHE A 257 -0.37 -6.60 -8.73
C PHE A 257 -0.05 -5.48 -7.74
N ARG A 258 -0.52 -5.63 -6.49
CA ARG A 258 -0.35 -4.66 -5.40
C ARG A 258 0.75 -5.06 -4.42
N GLY A 259 1.59 -6.04 -4.76
CA GLY A 259 2.75 -6.50 -3.98
C GLY A 259 2.60 -7.89 -3.36
N GLY A 260 1.38 -8.44 -3.28
CA GLY A 260 1.16 -9.87 -3.02
C GLY A 260 1.30 -10.33 -1.57
N LEU A 261 1.17 -9.45 -0.58
CA LEU A 261 1.29 -9.86 0.83
C LEU A 261 -0.04 -10.44 1.35
N SER A 262 -0.08 -11.75 1.57
CA SER A 262 -1.19 -12.46 2.20
C SER A 262 -0.69 -13.48 3.23
N PRO A 263 -1.55 -14.00 4.14
CA PRO A 263 -1.17 -15.07 5.07
C PRO A 263 -0.59 -16.32 4.39
N HIS A 264 -0.92 -16.56 3.11
CA HIS A 264 -0.40 -17.69 2.33
C HIS A 264 0.91 -17.38 1.58
N ARG A 265 1.38 -16.12 1.57
CA ARG A 265 2.53 -15.65 0.77
C ARG A 265 3.65 -15.03 1.59
N ILE A 266 3.78 -15.38 2.87
CA ILE A 266 4.82 -14.80 3.75
C ILE A 266 6.23 -15.10 3.23
N ASP A 267 6.52 -16.36 2.88
CA ASP A 267 7.82 -16.74 2.31
C ASP A 267 8.13 -16.03 1.00
N ARG A 268 7.15 -15.96 0.10
CA ARG A 268 7.26 -15.20 -1.16
C ARG A 268 7.55 -13.73 -0.86
N TYR A 269 6.83 -13.11 0.07
CA TYR A 269 7.01 -11.70 0.40
C TYR A 269 8.41 -11.40 0.96
N VAL A 270 8.89 -12.19 1.91
CA VAL A 270 10.24 -12.03 2.50
C VAL A 270 11.33 -12.24 1.44
N LYS A 271 11.14 -13.20 0.53
CA LYS A 271 12.06 -13.47 -0.57
C LYS A 271 12.09 -12.34 -1.61
N GLU A 272 10.95 -11.72 -1.88
CA GLU A 272 10.83 -10.67 -2.90
C GLU A 272 11.27 -9.30 -2.40
N PHE A 273 11.05 -8.98 -1.13
CA PHE A 273 11.36 -7.67 -0.55
C PHE A 273 12.29 -7.75 0.69
N PRO A 274 13.42 -8.46 0.62
CA PRO A 274 14.30 -8.53 1.78
C PRO A 274 14.98 -7.17 1.98
N GLY A 275 15.03 -6.72 3.22
CA GLY A 275 15.43 -5.35 3.58
C GLY A 275 14.26 -4.46 4.04
N VAL A 276 13.00 -4.87 3.79
CA VAL A 276 11.83 -4.27 4.45
C VAL A 276 11.90 -4.52 5.95
N ARG A 277 11.46 -3.52 6.73
CA ARG A 277 11.44 -3.56 8.19
C ARG A 277 10.04 -3.40 8.78
N THR A 278 9.11 -2.82 8.03
CA THR A 278 7.68 -2.78 8.38
C THR A 278 6.84 -3.20 7.18
N ALA A 279 5.98 -4.20 7.35
CA ALA A 279 5.01 -4.61 6.32
C ALA A 279 3.62 -4.08 6.64
N THR A 280 2.90 -3.57 5.63
CA THR A 280 1.49 -3.21 5.81
C THR A 280 0.59 -4.43 5.74
N VAL A 281 -0.11 -4.76 6.81
CA VAL A 281 -1.19 -5.76 6.80
C VAL A 281 -2.52 -5.03 6.54
N GLN A 282 -2.94 -5.03 5.27
CA GLN A 282 -4.14 -4.34 4.81
C GLN A 282 -5.43 -5.08 5.24
N SER A 283 -6.61 -4.56 4.92
CA SER A 283 -7.86 -5.14 5.41
C SER A 283 -8.10 -6.53 4.84
N ALA A 284 -7.72 -6.81 3.59
CA ALA A 284 -7.85 -8.16 3.02
C ALA A 284 -7.01 -9.18 3.79
N PHE A 285 -5.73 -8.88 4.03
CA PHE A 285 -4.84 -9.73 4.83
C PHE A 285 -5.47 -10.08 6.18
N ARG A 286 -6.13 -9.12 6.82
CA ARG A 286 -6.66 -9.27 8.18
C ARG A 286 -8.04 -9.94 8.24
N TYR A 287 -8.87 -9.78 7.22
CA TYR A 287 -10.30 -10.11 7.29
C TYR A 287 -10.78 -11.13 6.26
N ASP A 288 -9.98 -11.44 5.23
CA ASP A 288 -10.36 -12.41 4.20
C ASP A 288 -9.79 -13.82 4.43
N PHE A 289 -9.10 -14.01 5.55
CA PHE A 289 -8.47 -15.26 5.96
C PHE A 289 -8.91 -15.66 7.37
N PRO A 290 -8.85 -16.95 7.73
CA PRO A 290 -9.10 -17.38 9.11
C PRO A 290 -8.17 -16.66 10.09
N ILE A 291 -8.71 -16.19 11.22
CA ILE A 291 -7.95 -15.39 12.21
C ILE A 291 -6.68 -16.09 12.69
N ALA A 292 -6.71 -17.43 12.85
CA ALA A 292 -5.56 -18.22 13.26
C ALA A 292 -4.41 -18.14 12.23
N ASP A 293 -4.74 -18.13 10.93
CA ASP A 293 -3.76 -18.00 9.86
C ASP A 293 -3.18 -16.58 9.83
N VAL A 294 -4.02 -15.56 10.06
CA VAL A 294 -3.58 -14.16 10.17
C VAL A 294 -2.62 -13.97 11.33
N GLN A 295 -2.95 -14.47 12.53
CA GLN A 295 -2.10 -14.37 13.72
C GLN A 295 -0.76 -15.09 13.51
N LYS A 296 -0.78 -16.29 12.92
CA LYS A 296 0.43 -17.03 12.58
C LYS A 296 1.29 -16.28 11.58
N ALA A 297 0.70 -15.75 10.51
CA ALA A 297 1.41 -15.00 9.48
C ALA A 297 2.04 -13.70 10.04
N ILE A 298 1.33 -13.00 10.94
CA ILE A 298 1.88 -11.84 11.66
C ILE A 298 3.09 -12.24 12.50
N ALA A 299 3.00 -13.33 13.26
CA ALA A 299 4.13 -13.81 14.07
C ALA A 299 5.34 -14.16 13.19
N GLU A 300 5.11 -14.81 12.06
CA GLU A 300 6.16 -15.19 11.11
C GLU A 300 6.85 -13.97 10.46
N LEU A 301 6.08 -12.93 10.08
CA LEU A 301 6.64 -11.68 9.57
C LEU A 301 7.49 -10.96 10.64
N LYS A 302 7.04 -10.94 11.89
CA LYS A 302 7.77 -10.37 13.04
C LYS A 302 9.10 -11.07 13.28
N GLU A 303 9.17 -12.37 13.02
CA GLU A 303 10.41 -13.15 13.11
C GLU A 303 11.33 -12.91 11.89
N LYS A 304 10.78 -12.95 10.67
CA LYS A 304 11.58 -12.98 9.45
C LYS A 304 12.08 -11.60 8.98
N LEU A 305 11.24 -10.56 9.03
CA LEU A 305 11.57 -9.26 8.43
C LEU A 305 12.78 -8.56 9.09
N PRO A 306 12.92 -8.53 10.43
CA PRO A 306 14.08 -7.89 11.06
C PRO A 306 15.41 -8.57 10.70
N ASN A 307 15.37 -9.87 10.39
CA ASN A 307 16.53 -10.70 10.09
C ASN A 307 16.81 -10.85 8.58
N ALA A 308 15.94 -10.32 7.73
CA ALA A 308 16.10 -10.40 6.29
C ALA A 308 17.21 -9.44 5.82
N GLU A 309 18.30 -10.02 5.33
CA GLU A 309 19.43 -9.32 4.73
C GLU A 309 18.97 -8.56 3.47
N PRO A 310 19.17 -7.23 3.39
CA PRO A 310 18.74 -6.44 2.24
C PRO A 310 19.30 -6.95 0.90
N LEU A 311 18.51 -6.80 -0.17
CA LEU A 311 18.98 -7.04 -1.53
C LEU A 311 20.25 -6.23 -1.81
N LYS A 312 21.22 -6.88 -2.45
CA LYS A 312 22.42 -6.23 -2.98
C LYS A 312 22.37 -6.35 -4.49
N ILE A 313 22.13 -5.24 -5.16
CA ILE A 313 22.02 -5.15 -6.61
C ILE A 313 23.24 -4.41 -7.11
N SER A 314 24.00 -5.02 -8.03
CA SER A 314 25.19 -4.39 -8.59
C SER A 314 24.83 -3.11 -9.34
N ALA A 315 25.73 -2.12 -9.41
CA ALA A 315 25.45 -0.87 -10.13
C ALA A 315 25.04 -1.09 -11.60
N ALA A 316 25.64 -2.08 -12.27
CA ALA A 316 25.25 -2.48 -13.63
C ALA A 316 23.82 -3.05 -13.68
N ASP A 317 23.47 -3.95 -12.75
CA ASP A 317 22.10 -4.48 -12.65
C ASP A 317 21.09 -3.38 -12.26
N GLN A 318 21.48 -2.42 -11.42
CA GLN A 318 20.60 -1.30 -11.05
C GLN A 318 20.21 -0.47 -12.27
N GLN A 319 21.18 -0.17 -13.14
CA GLN A 319 20.93 0.53 -14.39
C GLN A 319 20.01 -0.29 -15.31
N ILE A 320 20.34 -1.57 -15.54
CA ILE A 320 19.55 -2.46 -16.41
C ILE A 320 18.10 -2.58 -15.89
N LEU A 321 17.91 -2.75 -14.59
CA LEU A 321 16.57 -2.87 -14.01
C LEU A 321 15.77 -1.56 -14.11
N ALA A 322 16.42 -0.40 -14.07
CA ALA A 322 15.76 0.86 -14.32
C ALA A 322 15.29 0.96 -15.78
N GLU A 323 16.14 0.56 -16.73
CA GLU A 323 15.80 0.48 -18.16
C GLU A 323 14.63 -0.51 -18.40
N VAL A 324 14.66 -1.70 -17.81
CA VAL A 324 13.55 -2.68 -17.85
C VAL A 324 12.25 -2.10 -17.30
N ALA A 325 12.31 -1.36 -16.19
CA ALA A 325 11.13 -0.76 -15.58
C ALA A 325 10.52 0.34 -16.44
N GLU A 326 11.34 1.12 -17.15
CA GLU A 326 10.90 2.15 -18.10
C GLU A 326 10.29 1.52 -19.37
N GLU A 327 11.02 0.60 -20.02
CA GLU A 327 10.55 -0.09 -21.23
C GLU A 327 9.24 -0.85 -20.99
N SER A 328 9.13 -1.56 -19.87
CA SER A 328 7.91 -2.33 -19.55
C SER A 328 6.70 -1.45 -19.27
N ALA A 329 6.90 -0.23 -18.78
CA ALA A 329 5.82 0.72 -18.56
C ALA A 329 5.18 1.18 -19.88
N GLU A 330 5.96 1.27 -20.96
CA GLU A 330 5.44 1.64 -22.29
C GLU A 330 4.46 0.58 -22.83
N PHE A 331 4.82 -0.70 -22.73
CA PHE A 331 3.93 -1.81 -23.12
C PHE A 331 2.63 -1.82 -22.32
N TYR A 332 2.72 -1.57 -21.01
CA TYR A 332 1.57 -1.48 -20.13
C TYR A 332 0.68 -0.30 -20.52
N ALA A 333 1.23 0.92 -20.59
CA ALA A 333 0.48 2.14 -20.87
C ALA A 333 -0.22 2.07 -22.25
N HIS A 334 0.51 1.63 -23.28
CA HIS A 334 -0.03 1.48 -24.63
C HIS A 334 -1.29 0.60 -24.66
N THR A 335 -1.28 -0.49 -23.91
CA THR A 335 -2.40 -1.42 -23.85
C THR A 335 -3.50 -0.87 -22.96
N LEU A 336 -3.16 -0.43 -21.75
CA LEU A 336 -4.12 0.03 -20.75
C LEU A 336 -5.01 1.14 -21.32
N ASP A 337 -4.43 2.13 -21.99
CA ASP A 337 -5.16 3.31 -22.44
C ASP A 337 -6.36 2.94 -23.33
N GLN A 338 -6.20 1.88 -24.13
CA GLN A 338 -7.23 1.35 -25.01
C GLN A 338 -8.28 0.48 -24.30
N LEU A 339 -7.95 -0.06 -23.11
CA LEU A 339 -8.85 -0.90 -22.29
C LEU A 339 -9.71 -0.07 -21.33
N VAL A 340 -9.26 1.14 -20.94
CA VAL A 340 -9.95 1.98 -19.96
C VAL A 340 -11.44 2.21 -20.30
N PRO A 341 -11.84 2.50 -21.55
CA PRO A 341 -13.25 2.68 -21.91
C PRO A 341 -14.12 1.46 -21.56
N ASP A 342 -13.65 0.25 -21.89
CA ASP A 342 -14.37 -1.01 -21.67
C ASP A 342 -14.56 -1.30 -20.18
N MET A 343 -13.62 -0.85 -19.34
CA MET A 343 -13.61 -1.11 -17.90
C MET A 343 -14.49 -0.15 -17.09
N GLN A 344 -14.93 0.97 -17.67
CA GLN A 344 -15.71 2.00 -16.95
C GLN A 344 -16.97 1.48 -16.25
N PRO A 345 -17.81 0.61 -16.86
CA PRO A 345 -18.96 0.03 -16.18
C PRO A 345 -18.57 -0.78 -14.94
N ILE A 346 -17.46 -1.53 -15.02
CA ILE A 346 -16.97 -2.36 -13.92
C ILE A 346 -16.42 -1.49 -12.78
N PHE A 347 -15.64 -0.45 -13.12
CA PHE A 347 -15.11 0.51 -12.14
C PHE A 347 -16.22 1.21 -11.35
N LYS A 348 -17.32 1.58 -12.01
CA LYS A 348 -18.48 2.24 -11.38
C LYS A 348 -19.29 1.30 -10.48
N ALA A 349 -19.32 0.01 -10.79
CA ALA A 349 -20.04 -1.00 -10.01
C ALA A 349 -19.25 -1.52 -8.79
N PHE A 350 -18.02 -1.04 -8.60
CA PHE A 350 -17.12 -1.59 -7.59
C PHE A 350 -17.59 -1.24 -6.16
N PRO A 351 -17.65 -2.23 -5.24
CA PRO A 351 -18.24 -2.04 -3.92
C PRO A 351 -17.33 -1.23 -2.99
N LYS A 352 -17.94 -0.47 -2.06
CA LYS A 352 -17.21 0.32 -1.05
C LYS A 352 -16.95 -0.50 0.22
N ARG A 353 -15.86 -0.18 0.92
CA ARG A 353 -15.49 -0.79 2.23
C ARG A 353 -15.17 0.20 3.34
N ARG A 354 -15.04 1.49 3.01
CA ARG A 354 -14.68 2.55 3.94
C ARG A 354 -15.39 3.84 3.58
N ASP A 355 -15.57 4.71 4.59
CA ASP A 355 -15.87 6.12 4.39
C ASP A 355 -14.64 6.83 3.82
N ARG A 356 -14.56 6.97 2.50
CA ARG A 356 -13.51 7.73 1.83
C ARG A 356 -14.02 9.10 1.40
N ARG A 357 -13.18 10.12 1.51
CA ARG A 357 -13.36 11.35 0.75
C ARG A 357 -13.21 11.00 -0.73
N GLN A 358 -14.22 11.31 -1.55
CA GLN A 358 -14.08 11.15 -2.98
C GLN A 358 -13.13 12.23 -3.50
N HIS A 359 -12.03 11.80 -4.10
CA HIS A 359 -11.13 12.67 -4.88
C HIS A 359 -11.73 12.93 -6.27
N VAL A 360 -13.04 13.21 -6.35
CA VAL A 360 -13.74 13.54 -7.59
C VAL A 360 -14.34 14.94 -7.41
N GLY A 361 -14.06 15.83 -8.36
CA GLY A 361 -14.45 17.25 -8.30
C GLY A 361 -13.34 18.19 -7.81
N VAL A 362 -13.72 19.38 -7.30
CA VAL A 362 -12.86 20.55 -6.98
C VAL A 362 -11.72 20.29 -5.95
N LEU A 363 -11.62 19.07 -5.43
CA LEU A 363 -10.72 18.67 -4.34
C LEU A 363 -9.91 17.40 -4.65
N GLY A 364 -9.98 16.85 -5.87
CA GLY A 364 -9.39 15.55 -6.19
C GLY A 364 -8.29 15.59 -7.24
N TYR A 365 -7.31 14.70 -7.09
CA TYR A 365 -6.39 14.28 -8.16
C TYR A 365 -6.91 12.97 -8.71
N SER A 366 -7.57 13.05 -9.87
CA SER A 366 -7.91 11.87 -10.68
C SER A 366 -6.89 11.78 -11.81
N ARG A 367 -6.33 10.58 -12.00
CA ARG A 367 -5.60 10.27 -13.23
C ARG A 367 -6.63 10.13 -14.34
N SER A 368 -6.44 10.86 -15.43
CA SER A 368 -7.28 10.74 -16.61
C SER A 368 -6.46 10.18 -17.78
N VAL A 369 -7.04 9.21 -18.47
CA VAL A 369 -6.57 8.74 -19.77
C VAL A 369 -7.61 9.20 -20.79
N ASP A 370 -7.22 10.05 -21.74
CA ASP A 370 -8.13 10.64 -22.74
C ASP A 370 -9.42 11.25 -22.14
N GLY A 371 -9.30 11.85 -20.95
CA GLY A 371 -10.43 12.45 -20.22
C GLY A 371 -11.29 11.47 -19.42
N ILE A 372 -10.94 10.17 -19.40
CA ILE A 372 -11.59 9.14 -18.59
C ILE A 372 -10.80 8.93 -17.30
N GLU A 373 -11.44 9.14 -16.15
CA GLU A 373 -10.81 8.94 -14.84
C GLU A 373 -10.57 7.46 -14.55
N LEU A 374 -9.32 7.13 -14.19
CA LEU A 374 -8.95 5.84 -13.62
C LEU A 374 -9.35 5.79 -12.13
N PRO A 375 -9.87 4.64 -11.66
CA PRO A 375 -10.12 4.46 -10.25
C PRO A 375 -8.80 4.24 -9.48
N ARG A 376 -8.85 4.28 -8.15
CA ARG A 376 -7.70 3.93 -7.30
C ARG A 376 -7.31 2.45 -7.47
N ALA A 377 -6.06 2.12 -7.15
CA ALA A 377 -5.43 0.81 -7.40
C ALA A 377 -6.23 -0.41 -6.92
N ILE A 378 -6.94 -0.33 -5.79
CA ILE A 378 -7.81 -1.42 -5.28
C ILE A 378 -8.93 -1.72 -6.28
N ASN A 379 -9.71 -0.70 -6.64
CA ASN A 379 -10.83 -0.84 -7.56
C ASN A 379 -10.36 -1.26 -8.95
N PHE A 380 -9.23 -0.71 -9.40
CA PHE A 380 -8.60 -1.10 -10.66
C PHE A 380 -8.27 -2.59 -10.68
N THR A 381 -7.51 -3.05 -9.68
CA THR A 381 -7.05 -4.43 -9.61
C THR A 381 -8.22 -5.40 -9.53
N GLY A 382 -9.14 -5.17 -8.60
CA GLY A 382 -10.28 -6.03 -8.42
C GLY A 382 -11.23 -6.06 -9.62
N ALA A 383 -11.34 -4.97 -10.39
CA ALA A 383 -12.16 -4.93 -11.60
C ALA A 383 -11.60 -5.84 -12.70
N PHE A 384 -10.28 -5.81 -12.93
CA PHE A 384 -9.60 -6.69 -13.87
C PHE A 384 -9.70 -8.18 -13.48
N TYR A 385 -9.49 -8.49 -12.20
CA TYR A 385 -9.78 -9.84 -11.70
C TYR A 385 -11.24 -10.24 -11.90
N SER A 386 -12.19 -9.30 -11.76
CA SER A 386 -13.63 -9.58 -11.89
C SER A 386 -14.11 -9.85 -13.32
N ILE A 387 -13.29 -9.57 -14.34
CA ILE A 387 -13.55 -9.97 -15.72
C ILE A 387 -12.71 -11.18 -16.15
N GLY A 388 -11.96 -11.78 -15.21
CA GLY A 388 -11.12 -12.95 -15.48
C GLY A 388 -9.81 -12.60 -16.22
N VAL A 389 -9.32 -11.37 -16.06
CA VAL A 389 -8.08 -10.90 -16.71
C VAL A 389 -7.22 -10.20 -15.66
N PRO A 390 -6.38 -10.92 -14.89
CA PRO A 390 -5.51 -10.30 -13.89
C PRO A 390 -4.62 -9.21 -14.53
N PRO A 391 -4.56 -8.00 -13.95
CA PRO A 391 -3.85 -6.86 -14.56
C PRO A 391 -2.33 -7.04 -14.60
N GLU A 392 -1.78 -8.02 -13.86
CA GLU A 392 -0.38 -8.42 -13.92
C GLU A 392 0.08 -8.86 -15.31
N PHE A 393 -0.85 -9.34 -16.16
CA PHE A 393 -0.54 -9.76 -17.53
C PHE A 393 -0.46 -8.60 -18.53
N ILE A 394 -1.06 -7.43 -18.24
CA ILE A 394 -1.15 -6.33 -19.21
C ILE A 394 0.25 -5.81 -19.54
N GLY A 395 0.67 -5.95 -20.79
CA GLY A 395 1.99 -5.57 -21.29
C GLY A 395 3.15 -6.48 -20.84
N PHE A 396 2.95 -7.37 -19.86
CA PHE A 396 4.04 -8.11 -19.23
C PHE A 396 4.69 -9.12 -20.19
N GLY A 397 3.90 -9.87 -20.95
CA GLY A 397 4.41 -10.91 -21.84
C GLY A 397 5.26 -10.31 -22.97
N ARG A 398 4.73 -9.30 -23.68
CA ARG A 398 5.47 -8.59 -24.73
C ARG A 398 6.70 -7.86 -24.18
N ALA A 399 6.61 -7.23 -23.00
CA ALA A 399 7.78 -6.63 -22.37
C ALA A 399 8.86 -7.68 -22.09
N LEU A 400 8.48 -8.85 -21.55
CA LEU A 400 9.42 -9.94 -21.27
C LEU A 400 10.06 -10.52 -22.54
N GLU A 401 9.29 -10.66 -23.62
CA GLU A 401 9.78 -11.10 -24.94
C GLU A 401 10.75 -10.09 -25.57
N ASN A 402 10.57 -8.78 -25.29
CA ASN A 402 11.40 -7.71 -25.82
C ASN A 402 12.76 -7.57 -25.13
N LEU A 403 12.91 -8.12 -23.90
CA LEU A 403 14.17 -8.01 -23.15
C LEU A 403 15.30 -8.76 -23.87
N ASN A 404 16.43 -8.08 -24.06
CA ASN A 404 17.67 -8.73 -24.50
C ASN A 404 18.21 -9.68 -23.40
N ALA A 405 19.20 -10.51 -23.74
CA ALA A 405 19.72 -11.55 -22.85
C ALA A 405 20.24 -11.01 -21.50
N ASP A 406 20.88 -9.85 -21.48
CA ASP A 406 21.42 -9.24 -20.26
C ASP A 406 20.29 -8.69 -19.39
N HIS A 407 19.32 -8.01 -20.02
CA HIS A 407 18.12 -7.50 -19.34
C HIS A 407 17.29 -8.61 -18.72
N LEU A 408 17.04 -9.67 -19.49
CA LEU A 408 16.31 -10.85 -19.02
C LEU A 408 17.04 -11.53 -17.85
N SER A 409 18.37 -11.68 -17.95
CA SER A 409 19.18 -12.28 -16.87
C SER A 409 19.11 -11.46 -15.58
N ALA A 410 19.26 -10.14 -15.66
CA ALA A 410 19.17 -9.24 -14.52
C ALA A 410 17.77 -9.25 -13.90
N PHE A 411 16.72 -9.19 -14.74
CA PHE A 411 15.34 -9.20 -14.28
C PHE A 411 14.95 -10.51 -13.58
N VAL A 412 15.23 -11.67 -14.19
CA VAL A 412 14.93 -12.99 -13.61
C VAL A 412 15.68 -13.21 -12.29
N ARG A 413 16.95 -12.77 -12.21
CA ARG A 413 17.74 -12.85 -10.97
C ARG A 413 17.12 -12.04 -9.83
N ASN A 414 16.50 -10.91 -10.13
CA ASN A 414 15.93 -10.00 -9.14
C ASN A 414 14.44 -10.20 -8.89
N TYR A 415 13.73 -10.98 -9.71
CA TYR A 415 12.35 -11.40 -9.47
C TYR A 415 12.24 -12.94 -9.34
N PRO A 416 12.74 -13.51 -8.23
CA PRO A 416 12.95 -14.95 -8.12
C PRO A 416 11.66 -15.78 -7.89
N SER A 417 10.50 -15.16 -7.70
CA SER A 417 9.20 -15.83 -7.57
C SER A 417 8.30 -15.61 -8.78
N MET A 418 8.82 -15.02 -9.87
CA MET A 418 8.06 -14.70 -11.08
C MET A 418 7.26 -15.89 -11.61
N LYS A 419 7.90 -17.07 -11.73
CA LYS A 419 7.23 -18.27 -12.24
C LYS A 419 6.08 -18.71 -11.33
N GLU A 420 6.29 -18.70 -10.02
CA GLU A 420 5.30 -19.09 -9.01
C GLU A 420 4.14 -18.11 -8.97
N ASP A 421 4.42 -16.81 -9.04
CA ASP A 421 3.40 -15.76 -9.09
C ASP A 421 2.53 -15.95 -10.34
N PHE A 422 3.12 -16.08 -11.53
CA PHE A 422 2.33 -16.27 -12.76
C PHE A 422 1.59 -17.59 -12.83
N ARG A 423 2.07 -18.64 -12.14
CA ARG A 423 1.33 -19.89 -11.96
C ARG A 423 0.06 -19.67 -11.14
N GLU A 424 0.11 -18.87 -10.07
CA GLU A 424 -1.07 -18.51 -9.29
C GLU A 424 -2.03 -17.63 -10.11
N LEU A 425 -1.49 -16.62 -10.79
CA LEU A 425 -2.25 -15.67 -11.61
C LEU A 425 -3.00 -16.36 -12.76
N ALA A 426 -2.37 -17.36 -13.40
CA ALA A 426 -2.97 -18.15 -14.46
C ALA A 426 -4.29 -18.83 -14.07
N ARG A 427 -4.51 -19.07 -12.77
CA ARG A 427 -5.76 -19.68 -12.25
C ARG A 427 -6.96 -18.74 -12.27
N PHE A 428 -6.72 -17.44 -12.43
CA PHE A 428 -7.76 -16.41 -12.52
C PHE A 428 -7.97 -15.89 -13.94
N VAL A 429 -7.19 -16.39 -14.91
CA VAL A 429 -7.39 -16.09 -16.33
C VAL A 429 -8.57 -16.89 -16.86
N ASN A 430 -9.51 -16.21 -17.52
CA ASN A 430 -10.64 -16.81 -18.23
C ASN A 430 -10.58 -16.46 -19.72
N LEU A 431 -10.14 -17.43 -20.54
CA LEU A 431 -10.03 -17.23 -21.99
C LEU A 431 -11.39 -17.05 -22.67
N ASP A 432 -12.46 -17.70 -22.18
CA ASP A 432 -13.81 -17.52 -22.73
C ASP A 432 -14.34 -16.10 -22.48
N ALA A 433 -14.04 -15.55 -21.29
CA ALA A 433 -14.37 -14.15 -21.00
C ALA A 433 -13.55 -13.19 -21.90
N LEU A 434 -12.28 -13.52 -22.15
CA LEU A 434 -11.39 -12.75 -23.02
C LEU A 434 -11.87 -12.77 -24.49
N GLU A 435 -12.40 -13.88 -24.99
CA GLU A 435 -13.04 -13.94 -26.32
C GLU A 435 -14.20 -12.94 -26.45
N ILE A 436 -15.02 -12.79 -25.40
CA ILE A 436 -16.11 -11.81 -25.38
C ILE A 436 -15.55 -10.39 -25.37
N LEU A 437 -14.54 -10.11 -24.54
CA LEU A 437 -13.92 -8.80 -24.45
C LEU A 437 -13.27 -8.38 -25.78
N LYS A 438 -12.64 -9.30 -26.52
CA LYS A 438 -12.11 -9.05 -27.87
C LYS A 438 -13.16 -8.57 -28.88
N THR A 439 -14.44 -8.85 -28.65
CA THR A 439 -15.53 -8.31 -29.48
C THR A 439 -15.85 -6.84 -29.20
N GLN A 440 -15.40 -6.32 -28.05
CA GLN A 440 -15.58 -4.92 -27.62
C GLN A 440 -14.44 -4.05 -28.13
N SER A 441 -13.19 -4.51 -27.99
CA SER A 441 -12.00 -3.80 -28.42
C SER A 441 -10.92 -4.77 -28.91
N ALA A 442 -10.20 -4.37 -29.97
CA ALA A 442 -9.07 -5.14 -30.48
C ALA A 442 -7.88 -5.17 -29.50
N ALA A 443 -7.81 -4.21 -28.55
CA ALA A 443 -6.75 -4.15 -27.55
C ALA A 443 -6.73 -5.35 -26.59
N TRP A 444 -7.83 -6.10 -26.46
CA TRP A 444 -7.83 -7.35 -25.68
C TRP A 444 -7.01 -8.47 -26.32
N ALA A 445 -6.76 -8.42 -27.64
CA ALA A 445 -5.90 -9.39 -28.32
C ALA A 445 -4.42 -9.24 -27.88
N ASP A 446 -4.02 -8.02 -27.53
CA ASP A 446 -2.70 -7.74 -26.98
C ASP A 446 -2.53 -8.35 -25.58
N VAL A 447 -3.57 -8.30 -24.75
CA VAL A 447 -3.59 -8.96 -23.43
C VAL A 447 -3.57 -10.49 -23.58
N GLU A 448 -4.31 -11.04 -24.54
CA GLU A 448 -4.24 -12.47 -24.85
C GLU A 448 -2.81 -12.87 -25.27
N ARG A 449 -2.18 -12.06 -26.14
CA ARG A 449 -0.79 -12.28 -26.54
C ARG A 449 0.14 -12.28 -25.33
N ASP A 450 -0.01 -11.34 -24.40
CA ASP A 450 0.80 -11.31 -23.18
C ASP A 450 0.62 -12.59 -22.34
N ILE A 451 -0.63 -13.04 -22.16
CA ILE A 451 -0.94 -14.29 -21.45
C ILE A 451 -0.27 -15.49 -22.13
N MET A 452 -0.36 -15.60 -23.46
CA MET A 452 0.18 -16.74 -24.21
C MET A 452 1.71 -16.76 -24.21
N ILE A 453 2.36 -15.59 -24.31
CA ILE A 453 3.82 -15.49 -24.16
C ILE A 453 4.26 -16.00 -22.79
N VAL A 454 3.63 -15.49 -21.72
CA VAL A 454 3.96 -15.90 -20.35
C VAL A 454 3.66 -17.39 -20.12
N LYS A 455 2.56 -17.89 -20.67
CA LYS A 455 2.20 -19.31 -20.66
C LYS A 455 3.31 -20.16 -21.27
N ASP A 456 3.81 -19.79 -22.44
CA ASP A 456 4.81 -20.58 -23.15
C ASP A 456 6.19 -20.50 -22.49
N ILE A 457 6.59 -19.31 -22.02
CA ILE A 457 7.87 -19.12 -21.30
C ILE A 457 7.92 -19.94 -20.01
N PHE A 458 6.83 -19.96 -19.23
CA PHE A 458 6.80 -20.65 -17.93
C PHE A 458 6.17 -22.04 -17.96
N ASN A 459 5.69 -22.49 -19.12
CA ASN A 459 4.90 -23.71 -19.30
C ASN A 459 3.73 -23.77 -18.31
N LEU A 460 2.87 -22.73 -18.35
CA LEU A 460 1.72 -22.60 -17.46
C LEU A 460 0.49 -23.33 -18.00
N GLU A 461 -0.33 -23.79 -17.07
CA GLU A 461 -1.70 -24.19 -17.36
C GLU A 461 -2.62 -23.00 -17.09
N ILE A 462 -3.31 -22.53 -18.11
CA ILE A 462 -4.25 -21.40 -18.01
C ILE A 462 -5.62 -21.92 -17.58
N GLY A 463 -6.23 -21.24 -16.61
CA GLY A 463 -7.57 -21.53 -16.13
C GLY A 463 -7.60 -22.17 -14.73
N PRO A 464 -8.82 -22.35 -14.19
CA PRO A 464 -9.03 -22.72 -12.80
C PRO A 464 -8.65 -24.17 -12.51
N GLU A 465 -8.11 -24.41 -11.32
CA GLU A 465 -7.74 -25.74 -10.80
C GLU A 465 -8.65 -26.18 -9.64
N THR A 466 -9.03 -25.25 -8.76
CA THR A 466 -9.92 -25.52 -7.62
C THR A 466 -11.39 -25.19 -7.92
N ARG A 467 -12.29 -25.66 -7.06
CA ARG A 467 -13.73 -25.36 -7.16
C ARG A 467 -14.01 -23.87 -7.02
N GLU A 468 -13.31 -23.19 -6.11
CA GLU A 468 -13.45 -21.75 -5.89
C GLU A 468 -13.00 -20.96 -7.12
N GLN A 469 -11.91 -21.39 -7.76
CA GLN A 469 -11.43 -20.79 -9.01
C GLN A 469 -12.40 -21.05 -10.18
N GLN A 470 -12.99 -22.24 -10.26
CA GLN A 470 -14.03 -22.55 -11.26
C GLN A 470 -15.24 -21.63 -11.09
N GLN A 471 -15.73 -21.49 -9.85
CA GLN A 471 -16.83 -20.55 -9.55
C GLN A 471 -16.45 -19.10 -9.90
N HIS A 472 -15.21 -18.69 -9.63
CA HIS A 472 -14.74 -17.36 -10.01
C HIS A 472 -14.76 -17.18 -11.53
N ALA A 473 -14.27 -18.15 -12.31
CA ALA A 473 -14.28 -18.11 -13.76
C ALA A 473 -15.72 -18.05 -14.33
N GLU A 474 -16.64 -18.86 -13.81
CA GLU A 474 -18.06 -18.84 -14.19
C GLU A 474 -18.71 -17.47 -13.94
N ILE A 475 -18.40 -16.84 -12.80
CA ILE A 475 -18.93 -15.51 -12.49
C ILE A 475 -18.28 -14.44 -13.37
N ALA A 476 -16.97 -14.51 -13.63
CA ALA A 476 -16.29 -13.59 -14.53
C ALA A 476 -16.91 -13.60 -15.93
N LEU A 477 -17.27 -14.79 -16.43
CA LEU A 477 -17.98 -14.94 -17.71
C LEU A 477 -19.37 -14.27 -17.68
N GLN A 478 -20.10 -14.38 -16.56
CA GLN A 478 -21.37 -13.66 -16.39
C GLN A 478 -21.17 -12.15 -16.39
N VAL A 479 -20.12 -11.63 -15.73
CA VAL A 479 -19.84 -10.20 -15.66
C VAL A 479 -19.61 -9.61 -17.05
N VAL A 480 -18.79 -10.24 -17.90
CA VAL A 480 -18.52 -9.73 -19.26
C VAL A 480 -19.72 -9.87 -20.22
N GLN A 481 -20.70 -10.70 -19.89
CA GLN A 481 -21.94 -10.89 -20.66
C GLN A 481 -23.04 -9.89 -20.29
N ILE A 482 -22.97 -9.26 -19.11
CA ILE A 482 -23.96 -8.28 -18.67
C ILE A 482 -23.84 -7.01 -19.53
N LYS A 483 -24.90 -6.70 -20.26
CA LYS A 483 -25.03 -5.44 -21.00
C LYS A 483 -25.40 -4.29 -20.05
N GLU A 484 -25.15 -3.05 -20.48
CA GLU A 484 -25.38 -1.84 -19.69
C GLU A 484 -26.74 -1.83 -18.95
N GLY A 485 -26.74 -1.30 -17.71
CA GLY A 485 -27.98 -1.07 -16.93
C GLY A 485 -28.18 -1.95 -15.68
N ALA A 486 -27.21 -2.78 -15.29
CA ALA A 486 -27.33 -3.65 -14.09
C ALA A 486 -26.21 -3.48 -13.04
N PRO A 487 -25.90 -2.25 -12.57
CA PRO A 487 -24.77 -2.02 -11.65
C PRO A 487 -24.88 -2.81 -10.34
N ILE A 488 -26.09 -2.94 -9.78
CA ILE A 488 -26.31 -3.70 -8.52
C ILE A 488 -25.95 -5.18 -8.68
N ALA A 489 -26.31 -5.79 -9.81
CA ALA A 489 -25.99 -7.19 -10.09
C ALA A 489 -24.47 -7.37 -10.24
N ILE A 490 -23.82 -6.50 -11.01
CA ILE A 490 -22.36 -6.51 -11.17
C ILE A 490 -21.67 -6.34 -9.80
N THR A 491 -22.12 -5.41 -8.95
CA THR A 491 -21.57 -5.23 -7.59
C THR A 491 -21.67 -6.51 -6.77
N ALA A 492 -22.79 -7.24 -6.83
CA ALA A 492 -22.96 -8.50 -6.12
C ALA A 492 -22.04 -9.61 -6.64
N LEU A 493 -21.86 -9.71 -7.96
CA LEU A 493 -20.94 -10.66 -8.58
C LEU A 493 -19.48 -10.35 -8.24
N ILE A 494 -19.07 -9.08 -8.28
CA ILE A 494 -17.75 -8.62 -7.85
C ILE A 494 -17.50 -9.00 -6.39
N ASN A 495 -18.46 -8.75 -5.49
CA ASN A 495 -18.35 -9.14 -4.09
C ASN A 495 -18.16 -10.65 -3.94
N ARG A 496 -18.92 -11.47 -4.69
CA ARG A 496 -18.79 -12.92 -4.60
C ARG A 496 -17.42 -13.40 -5.09
N MET A 497 -16.93 -12.89 -6.22
CA MET A 497 -15.60 -13.22 -6.71
C MET A 497 -14.49 -12.76 -5.76
N ALA A 498 -14.64 -11.61 -5.11
CA ALA A 498 -13.71 -11.11 -4.10
C ALA A 498 -13.55 -12.10 -2.93
N GLN A 499 -14.66 -12.71 -2.48
CA GLN A 499 -14.63 -13.74 -1.44
C GLN A 499 -13.88 -14.99 -1.89
N LEU A 500 -14.04 -15.40 -3.16
CA LEU A 500 -13.39 -16.59 -3.72
C LEU A 500 -11.87 -16.42 -3.88
N ARG A 501 -11.39 -15.20 -4.13
CA ARG A 501 -9.96 -14.89 -4.27
C ARG A 501 -9.32 -14.31 -3.01
N HIS A 502 -10.07 -14.14 -1.92
CA HIS A 502 -9.61 -13.61 -0.64
C HIS A 502 -9.04 -12.17 -0.67
N PHE A 503 -9.58 -11.35 -1.58
CA PHE A 503 -9.35 -9.90 -1.59
C PHE A 503 -10.37 -9.23 -2.52
N LEU A 504 -10.76 -8.00 -2.20
CA LEU A 504 -11.56 -7.19 -3.09
C LEU A 504 -10.73 -6.70 -4.28
N GLY A 505 -9.55 -6.14 -4.03
CA GLY A 505 -8.64 -5.67 -5.08
C GLY A 505 -7.29 -5.26 -4.56
#